data_AF-A0A1M4LAC4-F1
#
_entry.id   AF-A0A1M4LAC4-F1
#
_cell.length_a   1.000
_cell.length_b   1.000
_cell.length_c   1.000
_cell.angle_alpha   90.00
_cell.angle_beta   90.00
_cell.angle_gamma   90.00
#
_symmetry.space_group_name_H-M   'P 1'
#
loop_
_entity.id
_entity.type
_entity.pdbx_description
1 polymer ?
#
loop_
_entity_poly.entity_id
_entity_poly.type
_entity_poly.pdbx_seq_one_letter_code
_entity_poly.pdbx_strand_id
1 'polypeptide(L)'
;MAAGTRVRGGLYTDSDIITLYLKYREANIGAFIREVGDFVAHPERDRGVTLEASRYVYAQVAFFQKYQSGKGVAFETNADCDWWLKDYFYLKIKNTSEKIVRKKLKITKKEALESVDSWFGAKKSLSDRIDCTNYELLNGMLRLFSSVIDVRAPFSLFEIKRQIGAIFSRENIPISEFERFLAGTCVVLAGRSGRIGPGVTAMLHLTVKPDVARVGDSYKLGIDGQLCVNISTRTDDKSLGIVDVGTTFIETNVDTLQYVSRRLIEKNAYGFPRLNLERDLSFETTRNPNIEPLAD
;
A
#
# COMPACT_ATOMS: atom_id res chain seq x y z
N MET A 1 10.00 -5.86 -32.35
CA MET A 1 9.12 -4.70 -32.07
C MET A 1 9.39 -4.18 -30.66
N ALA A 2 9.37 -2.86 -30.46
CA ALA A 2 9.51 -2.25 -29.14
C ALA A 2 8.21 -2.36 -28.34
N ALA A 3 8.29 -2.40 -27.01
CA ALA A 3 7.11 -2.54 -26.13
C ALA A 3 6.05 -1.44 -26.38
N GLY A 4 6.47 -0.18 -26.55
CA GLY A 4 5.56 0.93 -26.87
C GLY A 4 4.77 0.72 -28.18
N THR A 5 5.37 0.07 -29.18
CA THR A 5 4.68 -0.27 -30.44
C THR A 5 3.61 -1.34 -30.22
N ARG A 6 3.91 -2.36 -29.41
CA ARG A 6 2.95 -3.42 -29.06
C ARG A 6 1.77 -2.89 -28.26
N VAL A 7 2.05 -2.03 -27.26
CA VAL A 7 1.00 -1.38 -26.47
C VAL A 7 0.14 -0.45 -27.33
N ARG A 8 0.75 0.34 -28.21
CA ARG A 8 0.02 1.17 -29.18
C ARG A 8 -0.90 0.35 -30.08
N GLY A 9 -0.45 -0.83 -30.50
CA GLY A 9 -1.24 -1.75 -31.33
C GLY A 9 -2.28 -2.57 -30.57
N GLY A 10 -2.36 -2.47 -29.24
CA GLY A 10 -3.29 -3.26 -28.43
C GLY A 10 -2.93 -4.76 -28.33
N LEU A 11 -1.70 -5.14 -28.67
CA LEU A 11 -1.22 -6.53 -28.70
C LEU A 11 -0.01 -6.69 -27.76
N TYR A 12 -0.27 -6.77 -26.46
CA TYR A 12 0.76 -6.73 -25.44
C TYR A 12 0.44 -7.61 -24.21
N THR A 13 1.49 -7.86 -23.44
CA THR A 13 1.48 -8.69 -22.23
C THR A 13 1.94 -7.89 -21.01
N ASP A 14 1.87 -8.49 -19.83
CA ASP A 14 2.53 -8.01 -18.61
C ASP A 14 4.01 -7.62 -18.81
N SER A 15 4.75 -8.36 -19.64
CA SER A 15 6.15 -8.13 -19.96
C SER A 15 6.39 -6.80 -20.68
N ASP A 16 5.45 -6.37 -21.52
CA ASP A 16 5.49 -5.07 -22.19
C ASP A 16 5.23 -3.92 -21.22
N ILE A 17 4.30 -4.12 -20.29
CA ILE A 17 3.99 -3.18 -19.21
C ILE A 17 5.23 -2.99 -18.33
N ILE A 18 5.85 -4.08 -17.90
CA ILE A 18 7.13 -4.09 -17.17
C ILE A 18 8.19 -3.30 -17.93
N THR A 19 8.36 -3.58 -19.22
CA THR A 19 9.37 -2.91 -20.05
C THR A 19 9.16 -1.39 -20.09
N LEU A 20 7.91 -0.91 -20.19
CA LEU A 20 7.61 0.51 -20.17
C LEU A 20 7.88 1.15 -18.80
N TYR A 21 7.52 0.49 -17.70
CA TYR A 21 7.84 1.00 -16.36
C TYR A 21 9.35 1.08 -16.13
N LEU A 22 10.11 0.05 -16.51
CA LEU A 22 11.57 0.06 -16.42
C LEU A 22 12.19 1.17 -17.27
N LYS A 23 11.68 1.39 -18.50
CA LYS A 23 12.13 2.48 -19.37
C LYS A 23 11.91 3.87 -18.77
N TYR A 24 10.79 4.08 -18.07
CA TYR A 24 10.37 5.41 -17.63
C TYR A 24 10.54 5.69 -16.13
N ARG A 25 10.98 4.73 -15.32
CA ARG A 25 11.17 4.90 -13.86
C ARG A 25 12.08 6.07 -13.47
N GLU A 26 13.11 6.34 -14.28
CA GLU A 26 14.09 7.41 -14.09
C GLU A 26 13.74 8.70 -14.85
N ALA A 27 12.69 8.69 -15.67
CA ALA A 27 12.35 9.79 -16.57
C ALA A 27 11.55 10.95 -15.90
N ASN A 28 11.61 11.01 -14.57
CA ASN A 28 10.96 12.00 -13.68
C ASN A 28 9.49 12.31 -14.00
N ILE A 29 8.71 11.31 -14.45
CA ILE A 29 7.28 11.45 -14.77
C ILE A 29 6.45 11.67 -13.49
N GLY A 30 6.80 10.95 -12.43
CA GLY A 30 6.18 11.09 -11.12
C GLY A 30 6.43 9.90 -10.22
N ALA A 31 5.98 10.02 -8.97
CA ALA A 31 6.24 9.03 -7.93
C ALA A 31 5.60 7.67 -8.21
N PHE A 32 4.44 7.61 -8.86
CA PHE A 32 3.75 6.34 -9.16
C PHE A 32 4.52 5.51 -10.19
N ILE A 33 4.98 6.13 -11.29
CA ILE A 33 5.78 5.41 -12.31
C ILE A 33 7.08 4.88 -11.71
N ARG A 34 7.75 5.70 -10.91
CA ARG A 34 8.97 5.29 -10.21
C ARG A 34 8.69 4.15 -9.25
N GLU A 35 7.62 4.25 -8.47
CA GLU A 35 7.26 3.23 -7.48
C GLU A 35 6.97 1.87 -8.12
N VAL A 36 6.16 1.83 -9.19
CA VAL A 36 5.89 0.58 -9.93
C VAL A 36 7.18 0.06 -10.57
N GLY A 37 7.97 0.93 -11.20
CA GLY A 37 9.25 0.56 -11.81
C GLY A 37 10.23 -0.03 -10.80
N ASP A 38 10.28 0.49 -9.58
CA ASP A 38 11.13 -0.02 -8.50
C ASP A 38 10.66 -1.39 -8.01
N PHE A 39 9.35 -1.60 -7.82
CA PHE A 39 8.80 -2.92 -7.43
C PHE A 39 9.07 -4.01 -8.48
N VAL A 40 9.06 -3.63 -9.75
CA VAL A 40 9.35 -4.54 -10.86
C VAL A 40 10.84 -4.84 -10.96
N ALA A 41 11.69 -3.83 -10.73
CA ALA A 41 13.14 -3.97 -10.85
C ALA A 41 13.80 -4.70 -9.67
N HIS A 42 13.22 -4.61 -8.47
CA HIS A 42 13.84 -5.06 -7.24
C HIS A 42 12.91 -6.03 -6.49
N PRO A 43 13.19 -7.36 -6.52
CA PRO A 43 12.38 -8.34 -5.82
C PRO A 43 12.44 -8.18 -4.29
N GLU A 44 13.54 -7.64 -3.77
CA GLU A 44 13.72 -7.28 -2.36
C GLU A 44 13.91 -5.77 -2.23
N ARG A 45 12.90 -5.07 -1.72
CA ARG A 45 12.88 -3.61 -1.56
C ARG A 45 12.69 -3.23 -0.10
N ASP A 46 13.29 -2.12 0.34
CA ASP A 46 13.26 -1.66 1.74
C ASP A 46 12.81 -0.19 1.91
N ARG A 47 12.55 0.50 0.79
CA ARG A 47 12.17 1.92 0.72
C ARG A 47 11.13 2.18 -0.36
N GLY A 48 10.43 3.31 -0.27
CA GLY A 48 9.41 3.72 -1.25
C GLY A 48 8.16 4.24 -0.57
N VAL A 49 7.35 5.00 -1.30
CA VAL A 49 6.13 5.64 -0.75
C VAL A 49 5.14 4.58 -0.25
N THR A 50 5.05 3.45 -0.96
CA THR A 50 4.17 2.33 -0.62
C THR A 50 4.60 1.62 0.65
N LEU A 51 5.92 1.43 0.82
CA LEU A 51 6.49 0.80 2.00
C LEU A 51 6.44 1.74 3.21
N GLU A 52 6.63 3.04 3.03
CA GLU A 52 6.43 4.06 4.08
C GLU A 52 4.97 4.10 4.54
N ALA A 53 4.01 4.06 3.60
CA ALA A 53 2.58 3.99 3.92
C ALA A 53 2.23 2.70 4.69
N SER A 54 2.77 1.55 4.26
CA SER A 54 2.57 0.27 4.96
C SER A 54 3.16 0.29 6.36
N ARG A 55 4.36 0.85 6.52
CA ARG A 55 5.00 1.04 7.82
C ARG A 55 4.18 1.95 8.73
N TYR A 56 3.58 3.01 8.17
CA TYR A 56 2.70 3.89 8.93
C TYR A 56 1.48 3.16 9.47
N VAL A 57 0.79 2.37 8.64
CA VAL A 57 -0.38 1.60 9.07
C VAL A 57 0.02 0.56 10.12
N TYR A 58 1.12 -0.17 9.88
CA TYR A 58 1.65 -1.15 10.82
C TYR A 58 1.95 -0.52 12.19
N ALA A 59 2.70 0.59 12.22
CA ALA A 59 3.08 1.26 13.46
C ALA A 59 1.87 1.78 14.24
N GLN A 60 0.80 2.22 13.55
CA GLN A 60 -0.44 2.66 14.21
C GLN A 60 -1.19 1.51 14.88
N VAL A 61 -1.32 0.38 14.20
CA VAL A 61 -1.99 -0.81 14.74
C VAL A 61 -1.16 -1.42 15.86
N ALA A 62 0.16 -1.51 15.68
CA ALA A 62 1.08 -1.98 16.71
C ALA A 62 0.98 -1.13 17.98
N PHE A 63 0.94 0.21 17.84
CA PHE A 63 0.73 1.11 18.96
C PHE A 63 -0.60 0.85 19.68
N PHE A 64 -1.70 0.74 18.92
CA PHE A 64 -3.02 0.45 19.47
C PHE A 64 -3.01 -0.88 20.25
N GLN A 65 -2.49 -1.95 19.66
CA GLN A 65 -2.48 -3.27 20.28
C GLN A 65 -1.64 -3.31 21.55
N LYS A 66 -0.44 -2.74 21.53
CA LYS A 66 0.51 -2.79 22.64
C LYS A 66 0.10 -1.90 23.81
N TYR A 67 -0.37 -0.68 23.54
CA TYR A 67 -0.55 0.34 24.57
C TYR A 67 -2.00 0.73 24.85
N GLN A 68 -2.95 0.41 23.97
CA GLN A 68 -4.34 0.91 24.07
C GLN A 68 -5.40 -0.18 24.14
N SER A 69 -5.07 -1.42 23.75
CA SER A 69 -6.00 -2.54 23.87
C SER A 69 -6.33 -2.83 25.33
N GLY A 70 -7.38 -3.61 25.60
CA GLY A 70 -7.78 -3.99 26.98
C GLY A 70 -6.72 -4.75 27.79
N LYS A 71 -5.58 -5.09 27.18
CA LYS A 71 -4.39 -5.69 27.82
C LYS A 71 -3.16 -4.77 27.77
N GLY A 72 -3.37 -3.47 27.50
CA GLY A 72 -2.31 -2.51 27.21
C GLY A 72 -1.25 -2.45 28.31
N VAL A 73 0.01 -2.53 27.90
CA VAL A 73 1.16 -2.33 28.80
C VAL A 73 1.31 -0.83 29.04
N ALA A 74 1.79 -0.44 30.22
CA ALA A 74 2.13 0.96 30.49
C ALA A 74 3.21 1.42 29.49
N PHE A 75 3.08 2.65 28.98
CA PHE A 75 4.08 3.23 28.10
C PHE A 75 5.29 3.69 28.93
N GLU A 76 6.41 2.99 28.80
CA GLU A 76 7.67 3.35 29.46
C GLU A 76 8.43 4.40 28.64
N THR A 77 8.99 5.39 29.33
CA THR A 77 9.57 6.59 28.72
C THR A 77 11.10 6.57 28.66
N ASN A 78 11.73 5.64 29.38
CA ASN A 78 13.17 5.37 29.35
C ASN A 78 13.40 3.86 29.41
N ALA A 79 13.20 3.19 28.28
CA ALA A 79 13.24 1.74 28.18
C ALA A 79 13.52 1.30 26.73
N ASP A 80 13.81 0.01 26.58
CA ASP A 80 13.84 -0.61 25.26
C ASP A 80 12.44 -0.56 24.65
N CYS A 81 12.36 -0.29 23.36
CA CYS A 81 11.12 -0.13 22.63
C CYS A 81 11.16 -0.88 21.28
N ASP A 82 10.00 -1.10 20.69
CA ASP A 82 9.96 -1.73 19.38
C ASP A 82 10.45 -0.76 18.29
N TRP A 83 11.09 -1.33 17.27
CA TRP A 83 11.67 -0.60 16.14
C TRP A 83 10.70 0.36 15.43
N TRP A 84 9.40 0.06 15.46
CA TRP A 84 8.35 0.83 14.78
C TRP A 84 7.92 2.08 15.55
N LEU A 85 8.31 2.23 16.82
CA LEU A 85 7.78 3.28 17.69
C LEU A 85 8.25 4.68 17.28
N LYS A 86 9.51 4.82 16.84
CA LYS A 86 10.01 6.10 16.29
C LYS A 86 9.19 6.52 15.07
N ASP A 87 8.96 5.58 14.16
CA ASP A 87 8.19 5.81 12.93
C ASP A 87 6.73 6.16 13.21
N TYR A 88 6.12 5.56 14.25
CA TYR A 88 4.78 5.96 14.71
C TYR A 88 4.72 7.47 14.99
N PHE A 89 5.60 8.00 15.83
CA PHE A 89 5.60 9.44 16.15
C PHE A 89 5.91 10.29 14.93
N TYR A 90 6.95 9.92 14.17
CA TYR A 90 7.35 10.66 12.96
C TYR A 90 6.20 10.84 11.97
N LEU A 91 5.55 9.73 11.63
CA LEU A 91 4.51 9.71 10.61
C LEU A 91 3.23 10.36 11.11
N LYS A 92 2.89 10.22 12.40
CA LYS A 92 1.78 10.96 13.03
C LYS A 92 2.00 12.47 12.98
N ILE A 93 3.19 12.95 13.31
CA ILE A 93 3.52 14.39 13.24
C ILE A 93 3.45 14.89 11.79
N LYS A 94 4.04 14.15 10.84
CA LYS A 94 3.99 14.48 9.42
C LYS A 94 2.55 14.61 8.91
N ASN A 95 1.68 13.65 9.25
CA ASN A 95 0.29 13.58 8.75
C ASN A 95 -0.72 14.45 9.51
N THR A 96 -0.41 14.92 10.71
CA THR A 96 -1.25 15.87 11.46
C THR A 96 -1.11 17.27 10.87
N SER A 97 -2.11 18.15 10.86
CA SER A 97 -1.89 19.53 10.35
C SER A 97 -1.09 20.40 11.32
N GLU A 98 -0.29 21.35 10.81
CA GLU A 98 0.51 22.30 11.63
C GLU A 98 -0.39 23.06 12.64
N LYS A 99 -1.60 23.45 12.20
CA LYS A 99 -2.60 24.11 13.04
C LYS A 99 -3.00 23.27 14.26
N ILE A 100 -3.21 21.96 14.07
CA ILE A 100 -3.58 21.04 15.15
C ILE A 100 -2.40 20.85 16.10
N VAL A 101 -1.20 20.62 15.56
CA VAL A 101 0.04 20.47 16.35
C VAL A 101 0.26 21.69 17.25
N ARG A 102 0.25 22.90 16.69
CA ARG A 102 0.40 24.15 17.47
C ARG A 102 -0.69 24.34 18.51
N LYS A 103 -1.95 24.03 18.16
CA LYS A 103 -3.08 24.19 19.09
C LYS A 103 -2.95 23.26 20.30
N LYS A 104 -2.58 22.00 20.06
CA LYS A 104 -2.61 20.90 21.04
C LYS A 104 -1.29 20.69 21.79
N LEU A 105 -0.15 20.84 21.12
CA LEU A 105 1.18 20.60 21.68
C LEU A 105 1.97 21.89 21.97
N LYS A 106 1.47 23.06 21.55
CA LYS A 106 2.12 24.38 21.74
C LYS A 106 3.50 24.53 21.09
N ILE A 107 3.85 23.62 20.18
CA ILE A 107 5.08 23.64 19.39
C ILE A 107 4.75 23.51 17.89
N THR A 108 5.73 23.74 17.04
CA THR A 108 5.68 23.50 15.60
C THR A 108 5.88 22.01 15.28
N LYS A 109 5.52 21.57 14.07
CA LYS A 109 5.92 20.23 13.61
C LYS A 109 7.42 20.01 13.63
N LYS A 110 8.19 21.03 13.24
CA LYS A 110 9.66 20.93 13.18
C LYS A 110 10.22 20.61 14.57
N GLU A 111 9.83 21.39 15.57
CA GLU A 111 10.24 21.18 16.98
C GLU A 111 9.75 19.83 17.52
N ALA A 112 8.55 19.38 17.12
CA ALA A 112 8.03 18.07 17.48
C ALA A 112 8.91 16.93 16.92
N LEU A 113 9.32 17.02 15.65
CA LEU A 113 10.22 16.05 15.02
C LEU A 113 11.60 16.07 15.67
N GLU A 114 12.15 17.25 15.94
CA GLU A 114 13.44 17.41 16.64
C GLU A 114 13.40 16.79 18.05
N SER A 115 12.26 16.92 18.74
CA SER A 115 12.05 16.27 20.04
C SER A 115 12.07 14.75 19.91
N VAL A 116 11.37 14.18 18.91
CA VAL A 116 11.40 12.73 18.66
C VAL A 116 12.82 12.27 18.33
N ASP A 117 13.56 13.01 17.51
CA ASP A 117 14.97 12.69 17.24
C ASP A 117 15.83 12.70 18.50
N SER A 118 15.58 13.60 19.44
CA SER A 118 16.27 13.61 20.73
C SER A 118 15.97 12.34 21.57
N TRP A 119 14.74 11.82 21.50
CA TRP A 119 14.31 10.68 22.33
C TRP A 119 14.81 9.32 21.83
N PHE A 120 14.95 9.19 20.52
CA PHE A 120 15.32 7.93 19.87
C PHE A 120 16.73 7.96 19.26
N GLY A 121 17.48 9.05 19.49
CA GLY A 121 18.76 9.29 18.83
C GLY A 121 18.62 9.74 17.37
N ALA A 122 19.44 10.70 16.98
CA ALA A 122 19.29 11.48 15.74
C ALA A 122 19.53 10.70 14.42
N LYS A 123 19.90 9.41 14.44
CA LYS A 123 20.51 8.75 13.25
C LYS A 123 20.08 7.33 12.90
N LYS A 124 19.30 6.62 13.72
CA LYS A 124 18.78 5.30 13.34
C LYS A 124 17.31 5.40 12.93
N SER A 125 16.98 4.86 11.75
CA SER A 125 15.59 4.67 11.30
C SER A 125 14.85 3.61 12.12
N LEU A 126 15.60 2.69 12.72
CA LEU A 126 15.11 1.64 13.61
C LEU A 126 15.79 1.87 14.97
N SER A 127 15.11 2.57 15.87
CA SER A 127 15.55 2.70 17.26
C SER A 127 14.86 1.63 18.11
N ASP A 128 15.64 0.97 18.93
CA ASP A 128 15.24 -0.06 19.88
C ASP A 128 15.15 0.49 21.32
N ARG A 129 15.32 1.80 21.50
CA ARG A 129 15.22 2.45 22.79
C ARG A 129 14.60 3.84 22.67
N ILE A 130 13.80 4.19 23.66
CA ILE A 130 13.31 5.55 23.91
C ILE A 130 13.96 6.09 25.20
N ASP A 131 14.44 7.33 25.16
CA ASP A 131 14.90 8.09 26.32
C ASP A 131 14.28 9.50 26.27
N CYS A 132 13.05 9.60 26.78
CA CYS A 132 12.29 10.84 26.79
C CYS A 132 12.29 11.45 28.20
N THR A 133 12.98 12.59 28.36
CA THR A 133 12.98 13.36 29.61
C THR A 133 11.87 14.41 29.68
N ASN A 134 11.24 14.74 28.54
CA ASN A 134 10.11 15.69 28.48
C ASN A 134 8.76 14.94 28.47
N TYR A 135 8.35 14.49 29.65
CA TYR A 135 7.13 13.69 29.82
C TYR A 135 5.84 14.43 29.46
N GLU A 136 5.79 15.75 29.64
CA GLU A 136 4.61 16.54 29.30
C GLU A 136 4.35 16.53 27.79
N LEU A 137 5.40 16.79 27.01
CA LEU A 137 5.30 16.78 25.56
C LEU A 137 4.96 15.38 25.03
N LEU A 138 5.61 14.34 25.55
CA LEU A 138 5.32 12.96 25.17
C LEU A 138 3.86 12.60 25.46
N ASN A 139 3.36 12.87 26.67
CA ASN A 139 1.96 12.62 27.01
C ASN A 139 1.00 13.42 26.12
N GLY A 140 1.36 14.67 25.78
CA GLY A 140 0.62 15.47 24.81
C GLY A 140 0.53 14.81 23.44
N MET A 141 1.66 14.30 22.92
CA MET A 141 1.71 13.57 21.65
C MET A 141 0.89 12.29 21.69
N LEU A 142 1.05 11.50 22.76
CA LEU A 142 0.30 10.26 22.95
C LEU A 142 -1.21 10.52 22.92
N ARG A 143 -1.71 11.49 23.69
CA ARG A 143 -3.13 11.87 23.70
C ARG A 143 -3.63 12.40 22.34
N LEU A 144 -2.77 13.09 21.59
CA LEU A 144 -3.13 13.61 20.27
C LEU A 144 -3.23 12.50 19.23
N PHE A 145 -2.34 11.52 19.27
CA PHE A 145 -2.18 10.51 18.23
C PHE A 145 -2.94 9.22 18.51
N SER A 146 -3.36 9.00 19.76
CA SER A 146 -3.99 7.77 20.23
C SER A 146 -5.38 7.49 19.67
N SER A 147 -6.07 8.49 19.11
CA SER A 147 -7.52 8.38 18.86
C SER A 147 -7.92 7.88 17.47
N VAL A 148 -7.00 7.85 16.51
CA VAL A 148 -7.34 7.56 15.10
C VAL A 148 -6.27 6.72 14.44
N ILE A 149 -6.67 5.64 13.76
CA ILE A 149 -5.84 4.96 12.75
C ILE A 149 -6.18 5.61 11.41
N ASP A 150 -5.21 6.29 10.80
CA ASP A 150 -5.36 6.97 9.50
C ASP A 150 -4.72 6.10 8.42
N VAL A 151 -5.54 5.69 7.46
CA VAL A 151 -5.16 4.82 6.35
C VAL A 151 -5.51 5.55 5.05
N ARG A 152 -4.53 5.74 4.18
CA ARG A 152 -4.72 6.39 2.88
C ARG A 152 -3.95 5.64 1.81
N ALA A 153 -4.59 5.47 0.66
CA ALA A 153 -3.89 5.02 -0.54
C ALA A 153 -2.77 6.01 -0.88
N PRO A 154 -1.54 5.55 -1.15
CA PRO A 154 -0.42 6.44 -1.44
C PRO A 154 -0.56 7.15 -2.79
N PHE A 155 -1.43 6.66 -3.68
CA PHE A 155 -1.69 7.26 -4.99
C PHE A 155 -3.18 7.32 -5.27
N SER A 156 -3.65 8.48 -5.71
CA SER A 156 -5.02 8.64 -6.23
C SER A 156 -5.12 8.16 -7.68
N LEU A 157 -6.31 7.69 -8.10
CA LEU A 157 -6.56 7.31 -9.49
C LEU A 157 -6.29 8.47 -10.48
N PHE A 158 -6.53 9.71 -10.05
CA PHE A 158 -6.21 10.91 -10.84
C PHE A 158 -4.70 11.03 -11.10
N GLU A 159 -3.87 10.86 -10.08
CA GLU A 159 -2.41 10.91 -10.22
C GLU A 159 -1.89 9.76 -11.07
N ILE A 160 -2.45 8.56 -10.91
CA ILE A 160 -2.14 7.38 -11.73
C ILE A 160 -2.46 7.67 -13.20
N LYS A 161 -3.67 8.16 -13.48
CA LYS A 161 -4.12 8.49 -14.84
C LYS A 161 -3.23 9.55 -15.49
N ARG A 162 -2.89 10.62 -14.76
CA ARG A 162 -2.00 11.67 -15.24
C ARG A 162 -0.61 11.11 -15.59
N GLN A 163 -0.05 10.26 -14.74
CA GLN A 163 1.30 9.75 -14.91
C GLN A 163 1.41 8.67 -16.00
N ILE A 164 0.47 7.72 -16.06
CA ILE A 164 0.39 6.74 -17.17
C ILE A 164 0.11 7.48 -18.48
N GLY A 165 -0.78 8.48 -18.46
CA GLY A 165 -1.04 9.34 -19.62
C GLY A 165 0.21 9.99 -20.19
N ALA A 166 1.16 10.42 -19.35
CA ALA A 166 2.43 10.97 -19.80
C ALA A 166 3.32 9.94 -20.51
N ILE A 167 3.33 8.67 -20.06
CA ILE A 167 4.00 7.58 -20.81
C ILE A 167 3.31 7.39 -22.16
N PHE A 168 1.97 7.35 -22.16
CA PHE A 168 1.19 7.13 -23.36
C PHE A 168 1.43 8.22 -24.41
N SER A 169 1.48 9.48 -24.00
CA SER A 169 1.81 10.59 -24.89
C SER A 169 3.22 10.44 -25.49
N ARG A 170 4.21 10.01 -24.70
CA ARG A 170 5.59 9.80 -25.19
C ARG A 170 5.71 8.63 -26.17
N GLU A 171 4.89 7.59 -25.98
CA GLU A 171 4.87 6.39 -26.82
C GLU A 171 3.79 6.44 -27.92
N ASN A 172 3.06 7.55 -28.06
CA ASN A 172 1.89 7.69 -28.92
C ASN A 172 0.87 6.55 -28.76
N ILE A 173 0.61 6.13 -27.52
CA ILE A 173 -0.38 5.10 -27.18
C ILE A 173 -1.76 5.77 -27.03
N PRO A 174 -2.83 5.21 -27.63
CA PRO A 174 -4.19 5.73 -27.45
C PRO A 174 -4.65 5.69 -25.99
N ILE A 175 -5.37 6.72 -25.55
CA ILE A 175 -5.89 6.77 -24.17
C ILE A 175 -6.92 5.67 -23.88
N SER A 176 -7.54 5.08 -24.92
CA SER A 176 -8.42 3.91 -24.81
C SER A 176 -7.70 2.69 -24.21
N GLU A 177 -6.37 2.62 -24.27
CA GLU A 177 -5.60 1.54 -23.65
C GLU A 177 -5.43 1.70 -22.15
N PHE A 178 -5.84 2.83 -21.57
CA PHE A 178 -5.53 3.15 -20.17
C PHE A 178 -6.05 2.09 -19.20
N GLU A 179 -7.30 1.66 -19.37
CA GLU A 179 -7.93 0.71 -18.45
C GLU A 179 -7.30 -0.68 -18.54
N ARG A 180 -7.05 -1.17 -19.77
CA ARG A 180 -6.34 -2.44 -20.01
C ARG A 180 -4.92 -2.42 -19.45
N PHE A 181 -4.20 -1.32 -19.68
CA PHE A 181 -2.85 -1.14 -19.16
C PHE A 181 -2.85 -1.09 -17.64
N LEU A 182 -3.81 -0.39 -17.02
CA LEU A 182 -3.97 -0.35 -15.56
C LEU A 182 -4.30 -1.74 -14.99
N ALA A 183 -5.15 -2.52 -15.65
CA ALA A 183 -5.45 -3.90 -15.26
C ALA A 183 -4.18 -4.76 -15.26
N GLY A 184 -3.38 -4.68 -16.33
CA GLY A 184 -2.09 -5.38 -16.40
C GLY A 184 -1.06 -4.86 -15.40
N THR A 185 -1.03 -3.55 -15.11
CA THR A 185 -0.20 -2.99 -14.02
C THR A 185 -0.54 -3.62 -12.67
N CYS A 186 -1.83 -3.85 -12.39
CA CYS A 186 -2.25 -4.50 -11.15
C CYS A 186 -1.70 -5.94 -11.08
N VAL A 187 -1.77 -6.70 -12.18
CA VAL A 187 -1.20 -8.05 -12.27
C VAL A 187 0.31 -8.04 -12.06
N VAL A 188 1.04 -7.12 -12.69
CA VAL A 188 2.50 -6.98 -12.56
C VAL A 188 2.95 -6.69 -11.11
N LEU A 189 2.12 -5.95 -10.37
CA LEU A 189 2.35 -5.64 -8.95
C LEU A 189 1.95 -6.77 -8.01
N ALA A 190 1.08 -7.68 -8.43
CA ALA A 190 0.68 -8.82 -7.62
C ALA A 190 1.90 -9.70 -7.30
N GLY A 191 2.01 -10.15 -6.05
CA GLY A 191 3.12 -10.97 -5.58
C GLY A 191 4.42 -10.20 -5.32
N ARG A 192 4.48 -8.90 -5.61
CA ARG A 192 5.65 -8.06 -5.27
C ARG A 192 5.67 -7.79 -3.77
N SER A 193 6.86 -7.66 -3.20
CA SER A 193 7.01 -7.46 -1.76
C SER A 193 8.16 -6.52 -1.41
N GLY A 194 8.18 -6.06 -0.17
CA GLY A 194 9.28 -5.28 0.37
C GLY A 194 9.31 -5.34 1.89
N ARG A 195 10.50 -5.31 2.47
CA ARG A 195 10.70 -5.30 3.92
C ARG A 195 10.38 -3.92 4.47
N ILE A 196 9.51 -3.86 5.48
CA ILE A 196 9.20 -2.60 6.17
C ILE A 196 9.92 -2.46 7.51
N GLY A 197 10.39 -3.56 8.09
CA GLY A 197 11.22 -3.57 9.28
C GLY A 197 11.72 -4.98 9.62
N PRO A 198 12.45 -5.14 10.74
CA PRO A 198 12.90 -6.45 11.22
C PRO A 198 11.72 -7.43 11.34
N GLY A 199 11.79 -8.55 10.63
CA GLY A 199 10.77 -9.61 10.66
C GLY A 199 9.40 -9.24 10.08
N VAL A 200 9.29 -8.14 9.33
CA VAL A 200 8.01 -7.70 8.74
C VAL A 200 8.17 -7.36 7.26
N THR A 201 7.43 -8.08 6.43
CA THR A 201 7.39 -7.91 4.97
C THR A 201 6.02 -7.40 4.55
N ALA A 202 5.97 -6.37 3.72
CA ALA A 202 4.75 -5.93 3.06
C ALA A 202 4.62 -6.59 1.69
N MET A 203 3.46 -7.16 1.39
CA MET A 203 3.16 -7.93 0.18
C MET A 203 1.99 -7.32 -0.58
N LEU A 204 2.19 -7.10 -1.87
CA LEU A 204 1.18 -6.62 -2.78
C LEU A 204 0.37 -7.79 -3.33
N HIS A 205 -0.95 -7.70 -3.26
CA HIS A 205 -1.86 -8.72 -3.76
C HIS A 205 -3.09 -8.07 -4.38
N LEU A 206 -3.70 -8.77 -5.33
CA LEU A 206 -4.94 -8.32 -5.94
C LEU A 206 -6.12 -8.58 -5.03
N THR A 207 -7.06 -7.65 -5.03
CA THR A 207 -8.35 -7.80 -4.35
C THR A 207 -9.46 -7.22 -5.20
N VAL A 208 -10.70 -7.47 -4.77
CA VAL A 208 -11.89 -6.90 -5.38
C VAL A 208 -12.57 -6.03 -4.34
N LYS A 209 -12.89 -4.80 -4.72
CA LYS A 209 -13.87 -3.98 -4.00
C LYS A 209 -15.24 -4.32 -4.58
N PRO A 210 -16.03 -5.17 -3.89
CA PRO A 210 -17.22 -5.77 -4.47
C PRO A 210 -18.30 -4.73 -4.73
N ASP A 211 -19.06 -4.96 -5.80
CA ASP A 211 -20.28 -4.20 -6.03
C ASP A 211 -21.31 -4.50 -4.96
N VAL A 212 -22.00 -3.46 -4.51
CA VAL A 212 -23.03 -3.57 -3.47
C VAL A 212 -24.39 -3.35 -4.12
N ALA A 213 -25.18 -4.42 -4.21
CA ALA A 213 -26.54 -4.36 -4.73
C ALA A 213 -27.55 -4.39 -3.59
N ARG A 214 -28.56 -3.52 -3.64
CA ARG A 214 -29.71 -3.60 -2.73
C ARG A 214 -30.70 -4.65 -3.23
N VAL A 215 -31.06 -5.60 -2.38
CA VAL A 215 -32.03 -6.65 -2.66
C VAL A 215 -33.11 -6.59 -1.57
N GLY A 216 -34.24 -5.96 -1.89
CA GLY A 216 -35.28 -5.63 -0.91
C GLY A 216 -34.76 -4.71 0.20
N ASP A 217 -34.87 -5.18 1.44
CA ASP A 217 -34.36 -4.48 2.65
C ASP A 217 -32.93 -4.90 3.04
N SER A 218 -32.26 -5.71 2.22
CA SER A 218 -30.90 -6.19 2.46
C SER A 218 -29.92 -5.71 1.39
N TYR A 219 -28.63 -5.77 1.71
CA TYR A 219 -27.55 -5.55 0.76
C TYR A 219 -26.83 -6.87 0.47
N LYS A 220 -26.57 -7.13 -0.80
CA LYS A 220 -25.81 -8.29 -1.25
C LYS A 220 -24.51 -7.82 -1.89
N LEU A 221 -23.40 -8.40 -1.44
CA LEU A 221 -22.09 -8.22 -2.06
C LEU A 221 -22.00 -9.09 -3.31
N GLY A 222 -21.59 -8.48 -4.42
CA GLY A 222 -21.25 -9.17 -5.65
C GLY A 222 -19.94 -9.96 -5.54
N ILE A 223 -19.78 -10.92 -6.45
CA ILE A 223 -18.48 -11.59 -6.69
C ILE A 223 -17.52 -10.62 -7.39
N ASP A 224 -18.08 -9.82 -8.30
CA ASP A 224 -17.38 -8.81 -9.09
C ASP A 224 -17.41 -7.44 -8.43
N GLY A 225 -16.55 -6.58 -8.95
CA GLY A 225 -16.48 -5.16 -8.62
C GLY A 225 -15.20 -4.56 -9.17
N GLN A 226 -14.64 -3.60 -8.44
CA GLN A 226 -13.44 -2.89 -8.88
C GLN A 226 -12.18 -3.69 -8.52
N LEU A 227 -11.29 -3.89 -9.48
CA LEU A 227 -9.97 -4.47 -9.24
C LEU A 227 -9.14 -3.50 -8.38
N CYS A 228 -8.54 -4.01 -7.32
CA CYS A 228 -7.67 -3.25 -6.45
C CYS A 228 -6.35 -3.96 -6.27
N VAL A 229 -5.29 -3.19 -6.02
CA VAL A 229 -4.06 -3.73 -5.42
C VAL A 229 -4.08 -3.35 -3.95
N ASN A 230 -4.03 -4.34 -3.07
CA ASN A 230 -3.84 -4.14 -1.66
C ASN A 230 -2.40 -4.45 -1.28
N ILE A 231 -1.96 -3.85 -0.17
CA ILE A 231 -0.72 -4.20 0.49
C ILE A 231 -1.05 -4.70 1.89
N SER A 232 -0.55 -5.88 2.24
CA SER A 232 -0.66 -6.45 3.58
C SER A 232 0.70 -6.77 4.16
N THR A 233 0.86 -6.61 5.46
CA THR A 233 2.05 -7.08 6.16
C THR A 233 1.97 -8.58 6.41
N ARG A 234 3.14 -9.19 6.50
CA ARG A 234 3.36 -10.53 7.02
C ARG A 234 4.46 -10.44 8.06
N THR A 235 4.11 -10.78 9.29
CA THR A 235 5.03 -10.77 10.43
C THR A 235 5.60 -12.17 10.61
N ASP A 236 6.91 -12.32 10.40
CA ASP A 236 7.60 -13.61 10.47
C ASP A 236 7.66 -14.11 11.92
N ASP A 237 7.81 -13.20 12.89
CA ASP A 237 7.83 -13.51 14.31
C ASP A 237 6.48 -13.21 14.99
N LYS A 238 5.64 -14.25 15.10
CA LYS A 238 4.34 -14.15 15.78
C LYS A 238 4.45 -13.85 17.28
N SER A 239 5.63 -13.99 17.89
CA SER A 239 5.85 -13.64 19.31
C SER A 239 5.77 -12.14 19.56
N LEU A 240 5.92 -11.31 18.52
CA LEU A 240 5.68 -9.86 18.57
C LEU A 240 4.21 -9.53 18.89
N GLY A 241 3.28 -10.47 18.69
CA GLY A 241 1.86 -10.32 19.04
C GLY A 241 1.10 -9.26 18.23
N ILE A 242 1.74 -8.67 17.22
CA ILE A 242 1.15 -7.68 16.32
C ILE A 242 0.44 -8.41 15.18
N VAL A 243 -0.80 -8.02 14.90
CA VAL A 243 -1.56 -8.62 13.79
C VAL A 243 -1.08 -8.08 12.45
N ASP A 244 -1.15 -8.92 11.43
CA ASP A 244 -0.94 -8.47 10.07
C ASP A 244 -2.01 -7.44 9.66
N VAL A 245 -1.56 -6.37 9.02
CA VAL A 245 -2.40 -5.23 8.63
C VAL A 245 -2.47 -5.12 7.12
N GLY A 246 -3.61 -4.68 6.60
CA GLY A 246 -3.81 -4.45 5.17
C GLY A 246 -4.34 -3.05 4.88
N THR A 247 -3.93 -2.49 3.75
CA THR A 247 -4.53 -1.27 3.17
C THR A 247 -4.59 -1.37 1.66
N THR A 248 -5.50 -0.62 1.06
CA THR A 248 -5.52 -0.45 -0.39
C THR A 248 -4.33 0.38 -0.86
N PHE A 249 -3.60 -0.14 -1.83
CA PHE A 249 -2.49 0.52 -2.50
C PHE A 249 -2.96 1.28 -3.74
N ILE A 250 -3.73 0.60 -4.59
CA ILE A 250 -4.32 1.16 -5.81
C ILE A 250 -5.81 0.83 -5.82
N GLU A 251 -6.65 1.86 -5.83
CA GLU A 251 -8.06 1.75 -6.21
C GLU A 251 -8.21 2.07 -7.70
N THR A 252 -8.79 1.14 -8.45
CA THR A 252 -9.07 1.33 -9.89
C THR A 252 -10.56 1.44 -10.16
N ASN A 253 -10.92 1.74 -11.40
CA ASN A 253 -12.27 1.57 -11.93
C ASN A 253 -12.36 0.37 -12.90
N VAL A 254 -11.36 -0.52 -12.90
CA VAL A 254 -11.33 -1.71 -13.77
C VAL A 254 -12.35 -2.72 -13.24
N ASP A 255 -13.38 -3.00 -14.03
CA ASP A 255 -14.41 -3.97 -13.68
C ASP A 255 -13.89 -5.41 -13.83
N THR A 256 -13.86 -6.17 -12.73
CA THR A 256 -13.40 -7.55 -12.77
C THR A 256 -14.23 -8.41 -13.72
N LEU A 257 -15.52 -8.12 -13.92
CA LEU A 257 -16.39 -8.86 -14.82
C LEU A 257 -15.86 -8.87 -16.26
N GLN A 258 -15.29 -7.75 -16.71
CA GLN A 258 -14.74 -7.59 -18.06
C GLN A 258 -13.33 -8.16 -18.18
N TYR A 259 -12.50 -8.03 -17.14
CA TYR A 259 -11.06 -8.29 -17.26
C TYR A 259 -10.60 -9.59 -16.63
N VAL A 260 -11.37 -10.22 -15.74
CA VAL A 260 -10.92 -11.38 -14.94
C VAL A 260 -11.65 -12.65 -15.33
N SER A 261 -10.87 -13.73 -15.53
CA SER A 261 -11.38 -15.06 -15.89
C SER A 261 -12.33 -15.62 -14.86
N ARG A 262 -13.49 -16.08 -15.34
CA ARG A 262 -14.50 -16.76 -14.51
C ARG A 262 -13.99 -18.11 -13.99
N ARG A 263 -12.89 -18.65 -14.55
CA ARG A 263 -12.17 -19.83 -14.03
C ARG A 263 -11.59 -19.61 -12.64
N LEU A 264 -11.42 -18.34 -12.23
CA LEU A 264 -10.96 -17.98 -10.90
C LEU A 264 -12.09 -17.96 -9.86
N ILE A 265 -13.34 -18.21 -10.26
CA ILE A 265 -14.45 -18.30 -9.31
C ILE A 265 -14.38 -19.64 -8.56
N GLU A 266 -14.19 -19.57 -7.26
CA GLU A 266 -14.17 -20.71 -6.35
C GLU A 266 -15.01 -20.42 -5.10
N LYS A 267 -15.38 -21.48 -4.37
CA LYS A 267 -16.11 -21.35 -3.11
C LYS A 267 -15.11 -21.11 -1.98
N ASN A 268 -15.37 -20.08 -1.17
CA ASN A 268 -14.64 -19.86 0.07
C ASN A 268 -14.99 -20.93 1.13
N ALA A 269 -14.35 -20.85 2.30
CA ALA A 269 -14.55 -21.80 3.41
C ALA A 269 -16.01 -21.94 3.88
N TYR A 270 -16.87 -20.96 3.58
CA TYR A 270 -18.29 -20.93 3.95
C TYR A 270 -19.21 -21.28 2.76
N GLY A 271 -18.65 -21.73 1.63
CA GLY A 271 -19.40 -22.11 0.44
C GLY A 271 -19.83 -20.95 -0.46
N PHE A 272 -19.45 -19.70 -0.14
CA PHE A 272 -19.78 -18.54 -0.97
C PHE A 272 -18.79 -18.39 -2.13
N PRO A 273 -19.26 -18.10 -3.36
CA PRO A 273 -18.37 -17.86 -4.48
C PRO A 273 -17.54 -16.58 -4.29
N ARG A 274 -16.26 -16.64 -4.65
CA ARG A 274 -15.31 -15.53 -4.67
C ARG A 274 -14.37 -15.65 -5.87
N LEU A 275 -13.79 -14.54 -6.31
CA LEU A 275 -12.65 -14.55 -7.23
C LEU A 275 -11.37 -14.87 -6.46
N ASN A 276 -10.64 -15.90 -6.88
CA ASN A 276 -9.33 -16.25 -6.33
C ASN A 276 -8.23 -15.52 -7.07
N LEU A 277 -7.89 -14.35 -6.55
CA LEU A 277 -6.80 -13.53 -7.09
C LEU A 277 -5.46 -13.79 -6.38
N GLU A 278 -5.39 -14.84 -5.55
CA GLU A 278 -4.15 -15.28 -4.87
C GLU A 278 -3.33 -16.25 -5.73
N ARG A 279 -3.90 -16.74 -6.84
CA ARG A 279 -3.18 -17.57 -7.82
C ARG A 279 -2.15 -16.74 -8.59
N ASP A 280 -1.20 -17.41 -9.22
CA ASP A 280 -0.35 -16.76 -10.20
C ASP A 280 -1.19 -16.41 -11.44
N LEU A 281 -1.23 -15.13 -11.78
CA LEU A 281 -2.02 -14.58 -12.86
C LEU A 281 -1.13 -14.02 -13.95
N SER A 282 -1.61 -14.08 -15.18
CA SER A 282 -1.02 -13.41 -16.34
C SER A 282 -1.99 -12.40 -16.93
N PHE A 283 -1.42 -11.39 -17.59
CA PHE A 283 -2.18 -10.42 -18.37
C PHE A 283 -1.77 -10.49 -19.84
N GLU A 284 -2.76 -10.65 -20.72
CA GLU A 284 -2.55 -10.66 -22.16
C GLU A 284 -3.76 -10.08 -22.91
N THR A 285 -3.52 -9.11 -23.80
CA THR A 285 -4.63 -8.40 -24.48
C THR A 285 -5.35 -9.23 -25.54
N THR A 286 -4.73 -10.29 -26.03
CA THR A 286 -5.30 -11.20 -27.04
C THR A 286 -6.27 -12.22 -26.43
N ARG A 287 -6.26 -12.38 -25.11
CA ARG A 287 -7.17 -13.27 -24.38
C ARG A 287 -8.47 -12.56 -24.01
N ASN A 288 -9.54 -13.35 -23.87
CA ASN A 288 -10.82 -12.86 -23.37
C ASN A 288 -11.35 -13.79 -22.27
N PRO A 289 -11.36 -13.35 -21.00
CA PRO A 289 -10.92 -12.04 -20.52
C PRO A 289 -9.38 -11.91 -20.44
N ASN A 290 -8.87 -10.69 -20.22
CA ASN A 290 -7.43 -10.39 -20.32
C ASN A 290 -6.58 -10.92 -19.17
N ILE A 291 -7.18 -11.19 -18.00
CA ILE A 291 -6.51 -11.70 -16.81
C ILE A 291 -6.94 -13.14 -16.57
N GLU A 292 -5.98 -14.05 -16.61
CA GLU A 292 -6.19 -15.49 -16.47
C GLU A 292 -5.15 -16.11 -15.53
N PRO A 293 -5.46 -17.25 -14.87
CA PRO A 293 -4.43 -18.02 -14.18
C PRO A 293 -3.33 -18.43 -15.17
N LEU A 294 -2.08 -18.45 -14.72
CA LEU A 294 -1.03 -19.16 -15.44
C LEU A 294 -1.46 -20.61 -15.63
N ALA A 295 -1.20 -21.17 -16.81
CA ALA A 295 -1.45 -22.58 -17.06
C ALA A 295 -0.54 -23.41 -16.14
N ASP A 296 -1.11 -24.43 -15.48
CA ASP A 296 -0.37 -25.41 -14.68
C ASP A 296 0.68 -26.17 -15.52
#